data_AF-A0A1B6J0G8-F1
#
_entry.id   AF-A0A1B6J0G8-F1
#
_cell.length_a   1.000
_cell.length_b   1.000
_cell.length_c   1.000
_cell.angle_alpha   90.00
_cell.angle_beta   90.00
_cell.angle_gamma   90.00
#
_symmetry.space_group_name_H-M   'P 1'
#
loop_
_entity.id
_entity.type
_entity.pdbx_description
1 polymer ?
#
loop_
_entity_poly.entity_id
_entity_poly.type
_entity_poly.pdbx_seq_one_letter_code
_entity_poly.pdbx_strand_id
1 'polypeptide(L)'
;MIDNPDYKGTWTPKQIDNPNYKGPWIHPEIDNPDYKPDSELYHRKEICAIGFDLWQVKSGTIFNNVLITDDPEHAKKVATDIWKPRLEGEQKMKAEQDEEEKKKREAEGKSDVPEDEDDEDEDEDEDAADKPETGEEHEDHDHDEL
;
A
#
# COMPACT_ATOMS: atom_id res chain seq x y z
N MET A 1 0.10 -44.11 -40.32
CA MET A 1 -0.24 -44.49 -38.94
C MET A 1 -1.66 -44.01 -38.72
N ILE A 2 -2.59 -44.89 -38.34
CA ILE A 2 -4.00 -44.54 -38.18
C ILE A 2 -4.21 -44.33 -36.68
N ASP A 3 -4.57 -43.12 -36.28
CA ASP A 3 -4.84 -42.80 -34.89
C ASP A 3 -6.07 -43.59 -34.43
N ASN A 4 -5.95 -44.22 -33.26
CA ASN A 4 -7.04 -45.03 -32.72
C ASN A 4 -8.19 -44.08 -32.29
N PRO A 5 -9.35 -44.12 -32.96
CA PRO A 5 -10.46 -43.23 -32.63
C PRO A 5 -11.05 -43.49 -31.24
N ASP A 6 -10.79 -44.66 -30.65
CA ASP A 6 -11.25 -45.03 -29.30
C ASP A 6 -10.26 -44.63 -28.19
N TYR A 7 -9.14 -43.99 -28.53
CA TYR A 7 -8.17 -43.50 -27.54
C TYR A 7 -8.69 -42.23 -26.86
N LYS A 8 -9.18 -42.38 -25.63
CA LYS A 8 -9.79 -41.29 -24.84
C LYS A 8 -8.78 -40.52 -23.97
N GLY A 9 -7.49 -40.59 -24.32
CA GLY A 9 -6.40 -40.04 -23.51
C GLY A 9 -6.10 -40.87 -22.26
N THR A 10 -5.19 -40.37 -21.42
CA THR A 10 -4.90 -40.96 -20.11
C THR A 10 -6.13 -40.83 -19.22
N TRP A 11 -6.63 -41.95 -18.70
CA TRP A 11 -7.80 -41.94 -17.82
C TRP A 11 -7.54 -41.07 -16.58
N THR A 12 -8.45 -40.14 -16.30
CA THR A 12 -8.46 -39.34 -15.07
C THR A 12 -9.66 -39.76 -14.19
N PRO A 13 -9.44 -39.99 -12.88
CA PRO A 13 -10.53 -40.30 -11.97
C PRO A 13 -11.48 -39.10 -11.85
N LYS A 14 -12.76 -39.37 -11.56
CA LYS A 14 -13.69 -38.31 -11.17
C LYS A 14 -13.28 -37.79 -9.79
N GLN A 15 -13.00 -36.50 -9.70
CA GLN A 15 -12.88 -35.84 -8.40
C GLN A 15 -14.28 -35.85 -7.74
N ILE A 16 -14.35 -36.43 -6.56
CA ILE A 16 -15.56 -36.47 -5.73
C ILE A 16 -15.23 -35.66 -4.49
N ASP A 17 -16.07 -34.69 -4.17
CA ASP A 17 -15.93 -33.92 -2.95
C ASP A 17 -15.92 -34.86 -1.74
N ASN A 18 -14.90 -34.74 -0.90
CA ASN A 18 -14.76 -35.61 0.26
C ASN A 18 -15.84 -35.25 1.29
N PRO A 19 -16.86 -36.11 1.53
CA PRO A 19 -17.91 -35.82 2.50
C PRO A 19 -17.39 -35.78 3.95
N ASN A 20 -16.16 -36.26 4.20
CA ASN A 20 -15.49 -36.18 5.49
C ASN A 20 -14.55 -34.97 5.63
N TYR A 21 -14.49 -34.08 4.62
CA TYR A 21 -13.73 -32.85 4.73
C TYR A 21 -14.41 -31.91 5.73
N LYS A 22 -13.67 -31.48 6.75
CA LYS A 22 -14.19 -30.63 7.84
C LYS A 22 -13.80 -29.16 7.69
N GLY A 23 -13.36 -28.77 6.50
CA GLY A 23 -12.71 -27.49 6.28
C GLY A 23 -11.23 -27.52 6.68
N PRO A 24 -10.52 -26.41 6.45
CA PRO A 24 -9.17 -26.22 6.97
C PRO A 24 -9.21 -26.32 8.50
N TRP A 25 -8.20 -26.96 9.08
CA TRP A 25 -8.10 -27.03 10.53
C TRP A 25 -7.75 -25.65 11.09
N ILE A 26 -8.58 -25.15 12.01
CA ILE A 26 -8.35 -23.88 12.71
C ILE A 26 -7.89 -24.20 14.14
N HIS A 27 -6.78 -23.60 14.56
CA HIS A 27 -6.28 -23.76 15.93
C HIS A 27 -7.27 -23.11 16.92
N PRO A 28 -7.68 -23.79 18.00
CA PRO A 28 -8.59 -23.21 18.97
C PRO A 28 -7.95 -22.00 19.66
N GLU A 29 -8.72 -20.92 19.78
CA GLU A 29 -8.33 -19.76 20.58
C GLU A 29 -8.44 -20.12 22.07
N ILE A 30 -7.38 -19.84 22.82
CA ILE A 30 -7.30 -20.06 24.27
C ILE A 30 -6.98 -18.72 24.92
N ASP A 31 -7.68 -18.39 25.99
CA ASP A 31 -7.42 -17.17 26.76
C ASP A 31 -5.97 -17.12 27.23
N ASN A 32 -5.29 -16.00 26.95
CA ASN A 32 -3.90 -15.81 27.34
C ASN A 32 -3.82 -15.53 28.86
N PRO A 33 -3.22 -16.43 29.67
CA PRO A 33 -3.11 -16.25 31.11
C PRO A 33 -2.22 -15.07 31.53
N ASP A 34 -1.34 -14.59 30.64
CA ASP A 34 -0.45 -13.46 30.89
C ASP A 34 -1.07 -12.10 30.50
N TYR A 35 -2.25 -12.09 29.88
CA TYR A 35 -2.90 -10.84 29.50
C TYR A 35 -3.38 -10.07 30.74
N LYS A 36 -3.03 -8.79 30.81
CA LYS A 36 -3.49 -7.86 31.84
C LYS A 36 -3.89 -6.54 31.20
N PRO A 37 -5.12 -6.05 31.43
CA PRO A 37 -5.51 -4.73 30.97
C PRO A 37 -4.77 -3.65 31.77
N ASP A 38 -4.18 -2.69 31.08
CA ASP A 38 -3.48 -1.54 31.67
C ASP A 38 -4.10 -0.23 31.16
N SER A 39 -4.65 0.57 32.07
CA SER A 39 -5.26 1.87 31.76
C SER A 39 -4.24 3.01 31.66
N GLU A 40 -3.01 2.83 32.14
CA GLU A 40 -1.96 3.84 32.14
C GLU A 40 -0.96 3.68 30.99
N LEU A 41 -1.26 2.80 30.02
CA LEU A 41 -0.37 2.50 28.89
C LEU A 41 0.05 3.74 28.07
N TYR A 42 -0.81 4.76 28.02
CA TYR A 42 -0.54 6.03 27.34
C TYR A 42 0.40 6.96 28.13
N HIS A 43 0.54 6.75 29.43
CA HIS A 43 1.24 7.67 30.32
C HIS A 43 2.76 7.40 30.31
N ARG A 44 3.51 8.31 29.71
CA ARG A 44 4.98 8.34 29.78
C ARG A 44 5.42 9.36 30.83
N LYS A 45 6.41 9.02 31.65
CA LYS A 45 6.91 9.91 32.72
C LYS A 45 7.47 11.21 32.17
N GLU A 46 8.37 11.12 31.18
CA GLU A 46 9.05 12.27 30.58
C GLU A 46 9.36 11.95 29.11
N ILE A 47 9.26 12.96 28.24
CA ILE A 47 9.63 12.90 26.81
C ILE A 47 10.67 13.99 26.56
N CYS A 48 11.94 13.60 26.39
CA CYS A 48 13.07 14.54 26.32
C CYS A 48 13.70 14.67 24.92
N ALA A 49 13.43 13.70 24.03
CA ALA A 49 14.03 13.65 22.71
C ALA A 49 13.01 13.16 21.67
N ILE A 50 13.21 13.62 20.44
CA ILE A 50 12.49 13.17 19.25
C ILE A 50 13.55 12.61 18.31
N GLY A 51 13.34 11.40 17.80
CA GLY A 51 14.23 10.75 16.85
C GLY A 51 13.44 10.30 15.62
N PHE A 52 14.07 10.41 14.46
CA PHE A 52 13.60 9.81 13.21
C PHE A 52 14.52 8.62 12.93
N ASP A 53 14.00 7.40 13.09
CA ASP A 53 14.68 6.16 12.74
C ASP A 53 13.81 5.39 11.75
N LEU A 54 14.25 5.36 10.49
CA LEU A 54 13.46 4.92 9.35
C LEU A 54 14.37 4.19 8.36
N TRP A 55 13.85 3.14 7.72
CA TRP A 55 14.49 2.49 6.58
C TRP A 55 13.94 3.07 5.27
N GLN A 56 14.82 3.44 4.33
CA GLN A 56 14.43 3.94 3.01
C GLN A 56 15.19 3.20 1.90
N VAL A 57 14.46 2.70 0.90
CA VAL A 57 15.06 2.13 -0.33
C VAL A 57 15.45 3.26 -1.29
N LYS A 58 14.55 4.22 -1.53
CA LYS A 58 14.79 5.42 -2.32
C LYS A 58 14.67 6.66 -1.42
N SER A 59 15.69 7.50 -1.42
CA SER A 59 15.70 8.76 -0.66
C SER A 59 14.85 9.83 -1.33
N GLY A 60 14.31 10.77 -0.55
CA GLY A 60 13.56 11.92 -1.09
C GLY A 60 12.55 12.55 -0.13
N THR A 61 12.24 11.86 0.98
CA THR A 61 11.29 12.34 1.97
C THR A 61 11.84 13.53 2.76
N ILE A 62 11.03 14.59 2.89
CA ILE A 62 11.37 15.81 3.63
C ILE A 62 10.40 15.94 4.82
N PHE A 63 10.93 15.91 6.04
CA PHE A 63 10.16 16.19 7.26
C PHE A 63 10.32 17.67 7.66
N ASN A 64 9.22 18.34 7.95
CA ASN A 64 9.22 19.72 8.47
C ASN A 64 8.03 19.93 9.42
N ASN A 65 8.05 21.02 10.19
CA ASN A 65 6.97 21.46 11.08
C ASN A 65 6.59 20.47 12.20
N VAL A 66 7.59 20.01 12.96
CA VAL A 66 7.35 19.14 14.12
C VAL A 66 6.70 19.93 15.25
N LEU A 67 5.49 19.55 15.66
CA LEU A 67 4.74 20.15 16.77
C LEU A 67 4.43 19.10 17.84
N ILE A 68 4.72 19.41 19.10
CA ILE A 68 4.31 18.63 20.28
C ILE A 68 3.47 19.54 21.17
N THR A 69 2.23 19.13 21.45
CA THR A 69 1.28 19.90 22.26
C THR A 69 0.32 18.95 22.97
N ASP A 70 -0.24 19.40 24.09
CA ASP A 70 -1.30 18.73 24.86
C ASP A 70 -2.71 19.16 24.45
N ASP A 71 -2.85 20.32 23.77
CA ASP A 71 -4.12 20.83 23.27
C ASP A 71 -4.43 20.38 21.82
N PRO A 72 -5.49 19.59 21.60
CA PRO A 72 -5.91 19.18 20.27
C PRO A 72 -6.47 20.32 19.41
N GLU A 73 -7.04 21.38 20.00
CA GLU A 73 -7.54 22.50 19.22
C GLU A 73 -6.40 23.37 18.67
N HIS A 74 -5.38 23.61 19.49
CA HIS A 74 -4.16 24.29 19.06
C HIS A 74 -3.46 23.53 17.93
N ALA A 75 -3.31 22.20 18.08
CA ALA A 75 -2.70 21.35 17.04
C ALA A 75 -3.43 21.50 15.69
N LYS A 76 -4.77 21.48 15.71
CA LYS A 76 -5.58 21.63 14.50
C LYS A 76 -5.41 23.00 13.84
N LYS A 77 -5.41 24.08 14.63
CA LYS A 77 -5.23 25.44 14.10
C LYS A 77 -3.88 25.59 13.41
N VAL A 78 -2.80 25.20 14.08
CA VAL A 78 -1.43 25.29 13.52
C VAL A 78 -1.30 24.40 12.28
N ALA A 79 -1.86 23.18 12.31
CA ALA A 79 -1.87 22.31 11.14
C ALA A 79 -2.61 22.95 9.96
N THR A 80 -3.80 23.51 10.17
CA THR A 80 -4.55 24.15 9.07
C THR A 80 -3.89 25.41 8.54
N ASP A 81 -3.25 26.20 9.39
CA ASP A 81 -2.60 27.45 9.00
C ASP A 81 -1.33 27.19 8.18
N ILE A 82 -0.60 26.11 8.46
CA ILE A 82 0.62 25.74 7.72
C ILE A 82 0.30 24.93 6.47
N TRP A 83 -0.58 23.93 6.60
CA TRP A 83 -0.84 22.95 5.52
C TRP A 83 -1.54 23.56 4.32
N LYS A 84 -2.62 24.32 4.53
CA LYS A 84 -3.45 24.87 3.45
C LYS A 84 -2.66 25.75 2.46
N PRO A 85 -1.94 26.81 2.89
CA PRO A 85 -1.21 27.65 1.95
C PRO A 85 -0.04 26.91 1.29
N ARG A 86 0.60 25.97 2.01
CA ARG A 86 1.70 25.17 1.46
C ARG A 86 1.20 24.24 0.36
N LEU A 87 0.13 23.49 0.61
CA LEU A 87 -0.40 22.51 -0.33
C LEU A 87 -0.77 23.15 -1.67
N GLU A 88 -1.47 24.28 -1.64
CA GLU A 88 -1.86 24.99 -2.88
C GLU A 88 -0.65 25.51 -3.67
N GLY A 89 0.40 25.96 -2.99
CA GLY A 89 1.63 26.40 -3.63
C GLY A 89 2.43 25.23 -4.21
N GLU A 90 2.55 24.13 -3.46
CA GLU A 90 3.26 22.92 -3.88
C GLU A 90 2.59 22.26 -5.09
N GLN A 91 1.27 22.15 -5.09
CA GLN A 91 0.53 21.58 -6.23
C GLN A 91 0.70 22.40 -7.51
N LYS A 92 0.64 23.74 -7.42
CA LYS A 92 0.84 24.61 -8.60
C LYS A 92 2.24 24.48 -9.17
N MET A 93 3.26 24.55 -8.31
CA MET A 93 4.65 24.40 -8.73
C MET A 93 4.91 23.02 -9.33
N LYS A 94 4.35 21.95 -8.74
CA LYS A 94 4.46 20.59 -9.28
C LYS A 94 3.81 20.48 -10.65
N ALA A 95 2.58 20.98 -10.82
CA ALA A 95 1.89 20.95 -12.11
C ALA A 95 2.67 21.72 -13.21
N GLU A 96 3.24 22.88 -12.89
CA GLU A 96 4.08 23.65 -13.82
C GLU A 96 5.37 22.88 -14.21
N GLN A 97 6.01 22.22 -13.25
CA GLN A 97 7.20 21.40 -13.48
C GLN A 97 6.89 20.16 -14.31
N ASP A 98 5.82 19.44 -13.98
CA ASP A 98 5.39 18.24 -14.71
C ASP A 98 5.03 18.57 -16.17
N GLU A 99 4.38 19.72 -16.41
CA GLU A 99 4.13 20.20 -17.78
C GLU A 99 5.41 20.54 -18.56
N GLU A 100 6.41 21.15 -17.89
CA GLU A 100 7.69 21.48 -18.51
C GLU A 100 8.50 20.20 -18.81
N GLU A 101 8.55 19.26 -17.86
CA GLU A 101 9.20 17.97 -18.04
C GLU A 101 8.54 17.17 -19.16
N LYS A 102 7.20 17.16 -19.23
CA LYS A 102 6.47 16.53 -20.34
C LYS A 102 6.82 17.16 -21.69
N LYS A 103 6.85 18.50 -21.78
CA LYS A 103 7.25 19.21 -23.01
C LYS A 103 8.70 18.92 -23.39
N LYS A 104 9.61 18.76 -22.42
CA LYS A 104 11.00 18.35 -22.66
C LYS A 104 11.10 16.90 -23.15
N ARG A 105 10.43 15.95 -22.49
CA ARG A 105 10.38 14.55 -22.91
C ARG A 105 9.79 14.40 -24.32
N GLU A 106 8.72 15.13 -24.64
CA GLU A 106 8.11 15.15 -25.98
C GLU A 106 9.00 15.82 -27.05
N ALA A 107 9.92 16.71 -26.66
CA ALA A 107 10.88 17.34 -27.55
C ALA A 107 12.13 16.48 -27.77
N GLU A 108 12.59 15.79 -26.73
CA GLU A 108 13.74 14.86 -26.78
C GLU A 108 13.37 13.52 -27.44
N GLY A 109 12.14 13.03 -27.25
CA GLY A 109 11.59 11.85 -27.92
C GLY A 109 11.29 12.03 -29.43
N LYS A 110 11.55 13.22 -29.99
CA LYS A 110 11.41 13.49 -31.43
C LYS A 110 12.74 13.49 -32.20
N SER A 111 13.88 13.25 -31.56
CA SER A 111 15.20 13.19 -32.22
C SER A 111 15.76 11.79 -32.49
N ASP A 112 15.08 10.71 -32.09
CA ASP A 112 15.45 9.34 -32.49
C ASP A 112 14.17 8.54 -32.88
N VAL A 113 14.15 8.01 -34.11
CA VAL A 113 13.09 7.16 -34.71
C VAL A 113 13.84 5.98 -35.36
N PRO A 114 13.47 4.67 -35.25
CA PRO A 114 12.11 4.10 -35.35
C PRO A 114 11.73 2.98 -34.34
N GLU A 115 10.46 2.59 -34.43
CA GLU A 115 9.73 1.44 -33.87
C GLU A 115 10.54 0.22 -33.37
N ASP A 116 10.07 -0.29 -32.22
CA ASP A 116 10.15 -1.63 -31.61
C ASP A 116 10.87 -1.69 -30.25
N GLU A 117 10.19 -2.41 -29.34
CA GLU A 117 10.54 -2.83 -27.97
C GLU A 117 10.00 -1.96 -26.81
N ASP A 118 8.80 -2.37 -26.36
CA ASP A 118 8.35 -2.46 -24.96
C ASP A 118 8.69 -1.29 -24.01
N ASP A 119 7.82 -0.28 -23.98
CA ASP A 119 7.69 0.63 -22.84
C ASP A 119 6.44 0.22 -22.04
N GLU A 120 6.63 -0.66 -21.05
CA GLU A 120 5.70 -0.80 -19.93
C GLU A 120 5.78 0.48 -19.08
N ASP A 121 5.11 1.53 -19.55
CA ASP A 121 4.76 2.71 -18.75
C ASP A 121 3.76 2.28 -17.66
N GLU A 122 4.27 1.67 -16.58
CA GLU A 122 3.59 1.62 -15.29
C GLU A 122 3.67 3.01 -14.63
N ASP A 123 2.95 3.98 -15.21
CA ASP A 123 2.52 5.17 -14.51
C ASP A 123 1.40 4.76 -13.52
N GLU A 124 1.78 4.15 -12.40
CA GLU A 124 0.92 4.08 -11.21
C GLU A 124 0.80 5.48 -10.61
N ASP A 125 -0.11 6.26 -11.18
CA ASP A 125 -0.73 7.44 -10.56
C ASP A 125 -1.46 6.98 -9.28
N GLU A 126 -0.73 6.85 -8.16
CA GLU A 126 -1.34 6.75 -6.83
C GLU A 126 -1.87 8.13 -6.39
N ASP A 127 -2.90 8.63 -7.08
CA ASP A 127 -3.77 9.68 -6.59
C ASP A 127 -4.75 9.07 -5.58
N ALA A 128 -4.21 8.68 -4.41
CA ALA A 128 -4.99 8.20 -3.28
C ALA A 128 -5.73 9.38 -2.64
N ALA A 129 -6.85 9.76 -3.26
CA ALA A 129 -7.87 10.59 -2.64
C ALA A 129 -8.37 9.91 -1.35
N ASP A 130 -7.97 10.48 -0.22
CA ASP A 130 -8.44 10.20 1.14
C ASP A 130 -9.96 9.97 1.19
N LYS A 131 -10.37 8.69 1.26
CA LYS A 131 -11.71 8.28 1.66
C LYS A 131 -11.60 7.60 3.02
N PRO A 132 -12.40 7.98 4.02
CA PRO A 132 -12.39 7.30 5.31
C PRO A 132 -13.00 5.91 5.15
N GLU A 133 -12.20 4.86 5.29
CA GLU A 133 -12.68 3.48 5.39
C GLU A 133 -13.38 3.26 6.74
N THR A 134 -14.70 3.13 6.69
CA THR A 134 -15.45 2.28 7.63
C THR A 134 -15.25 0.83 7.19
N GLY A 135 -14.62 0.03 8.04
CA GLY A 135 -14.32 -1.37 7.76
C GLY A 135 -15.55 -2.26 7.67
N GLU A 136 -15.55 -3.13 6.68
CA GLU A 136 -16.18 -4.45 6.71
C GLU A 136 -15.23 -5.44 6.01
N GLU A 137 -15.09 -6.60 6.63
CA GLU A 137 -14.10 -7.63 6.43
C GLU A 137 -14.35 -8.42 5.13
N HIS A 138 -13.29 -8.77 4.39
CA HIS A 138 -13.33 -9.84 3.40
C HIS A 138 -12.01 -10.63 3.44
N GLU A 139 -12.05 -11.79 4.10
CA GLU A 139 -11.07 -12.87 3.95
C GLU A 139 -11.12 -13.39 2.51
N ASP A 140 -9.95 -13.64 1.91
CA ASP A 140 -9.65 -14.80 1.05
C ASP A 140 -8.33 -14.54 0.32
N HIS A 141 -7.25 -15.24 0.68
CA HIS A 141 -6.32 -15.73 -0.33
C HIS A 141 -5.43 -16.87 0.19
N ASP A 142 -5.64 -18.03 -0.42
CA ASP A 142 -4.74 -19.18 -0.52
C ASP A 142 -3.29 -18.76 -0.83
N HIS A 143 -2.35 -19.26 -0.03
CA HIS A 143 -0.95 -19.41 -0.43
C HIS A 143 -0.41 -20.70 0.19
N ASP A 144 -0.41 -21.79 -0.59
CA ASP A 144 0.25 -23.05 -0.24
C ASP A 144 1.49 -23.18 -1.13
N GLU A 145 2.65 -22.80 -0.60
CA GLU A 145 3.95 -23.21 -1.11
C GLU A 145 4.65 -24.08 -0.07
N LEU A 146 4.74 -25.39 -0.35
CA LEU A 146 5.83 -26.29 0.08
C LEU A 146 5.87 -27.60 -0.72
#